data_AF-A0A964K2S9-F1
#
_entry.id   AF-A0A964K2S9-F1
#
_cell.length_a   1.000
_cell.length_b   1.000
_cell.length_c   1.000
_cell.angle_alpha   90.00
_cell.angle_beta   90.00
_cell.angle_gamma   90.00
#
_symmetry.space_group_name_H-M   'P 1'
#
loop_
_entity.id
_entity.type
_entity.pdbx_description
1 polymer ?
#
loop_
_entity_poly.entity_id
_entity_poly.type
_entity_poly.pdbx_seq_one_letter_code
_entity_poly.pdbx_strand_id
1 'polypeptide(L)'
;MDIFASLAIRRPERIAIGAFHDFVRSARQASRTNERPDLDALEAGLNGAADGAEPARALAAIGAARGLPLDHARHVLQAARLDLERPGCRSWSDLLLRCRYGAAPIGRFALDLHGEDRALGPAADALCTALHIAEALSRDTAIVPTDWLRRADGSPRAAIDRTLDGIGRLVAAAAPLAASAATRGIRVDAIAATARIRALTGRLARRDPPAHLPMGRMTLLWLAAWLRA
;
A
#
# COMPACT_ATOMS: atom_id res chain seq x y z
N MET A 1 -0.96 -1.82 -6.87
CA MET A 1 -1.61 -2.61 -5.81
C MET A 1 -3.09 -2.46 -6.06
N ASP A 2 -3.67 -3.42 -6.76
CA ASP A 2 -5.09 -3.44 -7.10
C ASP A 2 -5.71 -4.61 -6.32
N ILE A 3 -6.37 -4.29 -5.21
CA ILE A 3 -7.00 -5.23 -4.27
C ILE A 3 -8.42 -4.75 -3.96
N PHE A 4 -9.34 -5.64 -3.59
CA PHE A 4 -10.75 -5.30 -3.40
C PHE A 4 -11.41 -4.81 -4.71
N ALA A 5 -10.96 -5.30 -5.87
CA ALA A 5 -11.54 -4.93 -7.16
C ALA A 5 -11.92 -6.16 -7.99
N SER A 6 -11.99 -7.35 -7.38
CA SER A 6 -12.35 -8.58 -8.08
C SER A 6 -13.75 -8.51 -8.70
N LEU A 7 -14.00 -9.36 -9.70
CA LEU A 7 -15.33 -9.52 -10.28
C LEU A 7 -16.40 -10.00 -9.27
N ALA A 8 -15.98 -10.51 -8.11
CA ALA A 8 -16.88 -10.87 -7.01
C ALA A 8 -17.43 -9.64 -6.25
N ILE A 9 -16.88 -8.45 -6.48
CA ILE A 9 -17.43 -7.19 -6.01
C ILE A 9 -18.38 -6.63 -7.07
N ARG A 10 -19.54 -6.11 -6.64
CA ARG A 10 -20.56 -5.53 -7.53
C ARG A 10 -19.99 -4.35 -8.32
N ARG A 11 -20.49 -4.15 -9.57
CA ARG A 11 -19.94 -3.15 -10.50
C ARG A 11 -19.89 -1.71 -9.92
N PRO A 12 -20.94 -1.19 -9.26
CA PRO A 12 -20.90 0.16 -8.68
C PRO A 12 -19.81 0.33 -7.61
N GLU A 13 -19.54 -0.71 -6.82
CA GLU A 13 -18.50 -0.73 -5.78
C GLU A 13 -17.11 -0.79 -6.43
N ARG A 14 -16.92 -1.58 -7.49
CA ARG A 14 -15.65 -1.58 -8.24
C ARG A 14 -15.31 -0.22 -8.83
N ILE A 15 -16.30 0.56 -9.27
CA ILE A 15 -16.08 1.92 -9.76
C ILE A 15 -15.55 2.82 -8.63
N ALA A 16 -16.16 2.76 -7.45
CA ALA A 16 -15.71 3.53 -6.29
C ALA A 16 -14.29 3.13 -5.84
N ILE A 17 -14.01 1.82 -5.82
CA ILE A 17 -12.68 1.30 -5.46
C ILE A 17 -11.64 1.68 -6.53
N GLY A 18 -12.02 1.63 -7.81
CA GLY A 18 -11.21 2.10 -8.93
C GLY A 18 -10.82 3.57 -8.76
N ALA A 19 -11.79 4.45 -8.51
CA ALA A 19 -11.52 5.87 -8.26
C ALA A 19 -10.58 6.09 -7.07
N PHE A 20 -10.75 5.33 -5.99
CA PHE A 20 -9.83 5.40 -4.85
C PHE A 20 -8.41 4.92 -5.22
N HIS A 21 -8.28 3.84 -5.99
CA HIS A 21 -6.98 3.37 -6.48
C HIS A 21 -6.32 4.37 -7.42
N ASP A 22 -7.08 5.03 -8.28
CA ASP A 22 -6.57 6.04 -9.19
C ASP A 22 -6.04 7.24 -8.42
N PHE A 23 -6.78 7.72 -7.42
CA PHE A 23 -6.31 8.73 -6.48
C PHE A 23 -5.01 8.31 -5.77
N VAL A 24 -4.97 7.11 -5.20
CA VAL A 24 -3.77 6.57 -4.53
C VAL A 24 -2.57 6.50 -5.48
N ARG A 25 -2.81 6.11 -6.73
CA ARG A 25 -1.75 6.03 -7.76
C ARG A 25 -1.19 7.39 -8.07
N SER A 26 -2.04 8.41 -8.25
CA SER A 26 -1.62 9.79 -8.48
C SER A 26 -0.84 10.37 -7.30
N ALA A 27 -1.31 10.17 -6.06
CA ALA A 27 -0.60 10.64 -4.87
C ALA A 27 0.79 9.98 -4.73
N ARG A 28 0.89 8.67 -4.98
CA ARG A 28 2.18 7.97 -4.98
C ARG A 28 3.08 8.40 -6.13
N GLN A 29 2.52 8.73 -7.29
CA GLN A 29 3.30 9.23 -8.42
C GLN A 29 3.93 10.58 -8.10
N ALA A 30 3.13 11.55 -7.65
CA ALA A 30 3.59 12.88 -7.25
C ALA A 30 4.69 12.82 -6.17
N SER A 31 4.55 11.89 -5.21
CA SER A 31 5.60 11.64 -4.21
C SER A 31 6.91 11.15 -4.84
N ARG A 32 6.83 10.24 -5.82
CA ARG A 32 8.03 9.69 -6.51
C ARG A 32 8.73 10.71 -7.40
N THR A 33 7.96 11.55 -8.08
CA THR A 33 8.48 12.60 -8.97
C THR A 33 8.87 13.87 -8.22
N ASN A 34 8.66 13.90 -6.89
CA ASN A 34 8.92 15.05 -6.02
C ASN A 34 8.11 16.30 -6.45
N GLU A 35 6.89 16.09 -6.89
CA GLU A 35 5.97 17.11 -7.41
C GLU A 35 4.97 17.53 -6.32
N ARG A 36 5.41 18.37 -5.37
CA ARG A 36 4.52 18.91 -4.33
C ARG A 36 3.27 19.63 -4.89
N PRO A 37 3.34 20.41 -6.00
CA PRO A 37 2.15 21.00 -6.61
C PRO A 37 1.06 19.99 -6.98
N ASP A 38 1.44 18.77 -7.41
CA ASP A 38 0.48 17.73 -7.76
C ASP A 38 -0.24 17.17 -6.53
N LEU A 39 0.44 17.08 -5.38
CA LEU A 39 -0.20 16.71 -4.11
C LEU A 39 -1.17 17.78 -3.63
N ASP A 40 -0.83 19.06 -3.82
CA ASP A 40 -1.70 20.17 -3.47
C ASP A 40 -2.92 20.24 -4.41
N ALA A 41 -2.75 19.94 -5.70
CA ALA A 41 -3.86 19.80 -6.65
C ALA A 41 -4.79 18.63 -6.30
N LEU A 42 -4.25 17.50 -5.83
CA LEU A 42 -5.05 16.38 -5.31
C LEU A 42 -5.82 16.77 -4.04
N GLU A 43 -5.21 17.49 -3.10
CA GLU A 43 -5.89 17.99 -1.91
C GLU A 43 -7.00 18.99 -2.26
N ALA A 44 -6.73 19.92 -3.18
CA ALA A 44 -7.71 20.88 -3.68
C ALA A 44 -8.92 20.17 -4.31
N GLY A 45 -8.67 19.14 -5.12
CA GLY A 45 -9.74 18.32 -5.72
C GLY A 45 -10.59 17.58 -4.70
N LEU A 46 -9.98 17.04 -3.63
CA LEU A 46 -10.73 16.42 -2.51
C LEU A 46 -11.60 17.43 -1.77
N ASN A 47 -11.17 18.69 -1.70
CA ASN A 47 -11.90 19.78 -1.06
C ASN A 47 -12.92 20.47 -2.00
N GLY A 48 -13.10 19.95 -3.23
CA GLY A 48 -14.12 20.41 -4.17
C GLY A 48 -13.69 21.54 -5.10
N ALA A 49 -12.41 21.88 -5.16
CA ALA A 49 -11.90 22.88 -6.09
C ALA A 49 -12.06 22.40 -7.54
N ALA A 50 -12.57 23.26 -8.43
CA ALA A 50 -12.87 22.91 -9.82
C ALA A 50 -11.60 22.67 -10.66
N ASP A 51 -10.51 23.36 -10.30
CA ASP A 51 -9.16 23.24 -10.85
C ASP A 51 -8.31 22.15 -10.16
N GLY A 52 -8.88 21.47 -9.15
CA GLY A 52 -8.24 20.33 -8.51
C GLY A 52 -8.05 19.13 -9.44
N ALA A 53 -7.09 18.27 -9.10
CA ALA A 53 -6.74 17.11 -9.91
C ALA A 53 -7.94 16.15 -10.10
N GLU A 54 -8.12 15.66 -11.33
CA GLU A 54 -9.30 14.87 -11.72
C GLU A 54 -9.54 13.64 -10.83
N PRO A 55 -8.54 12.80 -10.49
CA PRO A 55 -8.76 11.63 -9.64
C PRO A 55 -9.31 11.99 -8.24
N ALA A 56 -8.93 13.17 -7.72
CA ALA A 56 -9.42 13.65 -6.44
C ALA A 56 -10.85 14.19 -6.54
N ARG A 57 -11.17 14.94 -7.61
CA ARG A 57 -12.54 15.43 -7.86
C ARG A 57 -13.52 14.26 -8.09
N ALA A 58 -13.11 13.26 -8.86
CA ALA A 58 -13.89 12.05 -9.08
C ALA A 58 -14.17 11.30 -7.78
N LEU A 59 -13.14 11.11 -6.95
CA LEU A 59 -13.30 10.47 -5.63
C LEU A 59 -14.18 11.30 -4.69
N ALA A 60 -14.04 12.63 -4.67
CA ALA A 60 -14.86 13.52 -3.87
C ALA A 60 -16.34 13.46 -4.26
N ALA A 61 -16.64 13.44 -5.57
CA ALA A 61 -18.00 13.30 -6.07
C ALA A 61 -18.64 11.96 -5.66
N ILE A 62 -17.88 10.86 -5.75
CA ILE A 62 -18.33 9.54 -5.29
C ILE A 62 -18.55 9.55 -3.77
N GLY A 63 -17.64 10.16 -3.01
CA GLY A 63 -17.75 10.31 -1.57
C GLY A 63 -19.02 11.04 -1.15
N ALA A 64 -19.30 12.18 -1.77
CA ALA A 64 -20.51 12.97 -1.53
C ALA A 64 -21.78 12.20 -1.89
N ALA A 65 -21.82 11.56 -3.07
CA ALA A 65 -22.99 10.83 -3.53
C ALA A 65 -23.32 9.58 -2.69
N ARG A 66 -22.31 9.00 -2.02
CA ARG A 66 -22.44 7.73 -1.28
C ARG A 66 -22.28 7.87 0.23
N GLY A 67 -22.01 9.06 0.74
CA GLY A 67 -21.73 9.30 2.15
C GLY A 67 -20.45 8.62 2.66
N LEU A 68 -19.43 8.50 1.80
CA LEU A 68 -18.16 7.85 2.18
C LEU A 68 -17.16 8.87 2.74
N PRO A 69 -16.38 8.51 3.77
CA PRO A 69 -15.38 9.41 4.33
C PRO A 69 -14.20 9.58 3.36
N LEU A 70 -13.75 10.83 3.19
CA LEU A 70 -12.54 11.16 2.43
C LEU A 70 -11.26 11.08 3.28
N ASP A 71 -11.37 10.75 4.56
CA ASP A 71 -10.23 10.70 5.49
C ASP A 71 -9.20 9.65 5.08
N HIS A 72 -9.62 8.54 4.48
CA HIS A 72 -8.70 7.55 3.91
C HIS A 72 -7.84 8.13 2.80
N ALA A 73 -8.40 9.00 1.96
CA ALA A 73 -7.67 9.70 0.91
C ALA A 73 -6.69 10.73 1.51
N ARG A 74 -7.12 11.45 2.56
CA ARG A 74 -6.26 12.39 3.30
C ARG A 74 -5.07 11.72 3.97
N HIS A 75 -5.27 10.53 4.56
CA HIS A 75 -4.17 9.72 5.09
C HIS A 75 -3.14 9.36 4.02
N VAL A 76 -3.59 9.06 2.79
CA VAL A 76 -2.69 8.76 1.67
C VAL A 76 -1.89 10.00 1.25
N LEU A 77 -2.50 11.18 1.23
CA LEU A 77 -1.77 12.44 0.99
C LEU A 77 -0.74 12.73 2.08
N GLN A 78 -1.10 12.50 3.34
CA GLN A 78 -0.17 12.64 4.46
C GLN A 78 1.04 11.71 4.29
N ALA A 79 0.82 10.45 3.88
CA ALA A 79 1.91 9.53 3.59
C ALA A 79 2.79 10.02 2.43
N ALA A 80 2.17 10.46 1.34
CA ALA A 80 2.87 10.97 0.16
C ALA A 80 3.76 12.18 0.50
N ARG A 81 3.26 13.11 1.33
CA ARG A 81 4.02 14.27 1.82
C ARG A 81 5.17 13.85 2.74
N LEU A 82 4.95 12.88 3.63
CA LEU A 82 6.00 12.35 4.49
C LEU A 82 7.14 11.72 3.69
N ASP A 83 6.81 11.01 2.60
CA ASP A 83 7.81 10.39 1.74
C ASP A 83 8.67 11.43 0.99
N LEU A 84 8.14 12.64 0.71
CA LEU A 84 8.93 13.77 0.20
C LEU A 84 9.95 14.28 1.22
N GLU A 85 9.55 14.35 2.49
CA GLU A 85 10.36 14.97 3.56
C GLU A 85 11.38 14.02 4.17
N ARG A 86 11.07 12.71 4.20
CA ARG A 86 11.88 11.69 4.89
C ARG A 86 12.04 10.44 4.02
N PRO A 87 12.87 10.49 2.97
CA PRO A 87 13.17 9.30 2.19
C PRO A 87 13.96 8.28 3.02
N GLY A 88 13.55 7.02 3.03
CA GLY A 88 14.35 5.89 3.54
C GLY A 88 13.72 5.07 4.67
N CYS A 89 13.93 3.76 4.68
CA CYS A 89 13.40 2.84 5.69
C CYS A 89 14.50 2.41 6.68
N ARG A 90 14.45 2.90 7.92
CA ARG A 90 15.49 2.56 8.93
C ARG A 90 15.14 1.32 9.73
N SER A 91 13.85 1.16 10.05
CA SER A 91 13.35 0.09 10.90
C SER A 91 12.08 -0.53 10.33
N TRP A 92 11.74 -1.73 10.81
CA TRP A 92 10.44 -2.33 10.51
C TRP A 92 9.26 -1.45 10.97
N SER A 93 9.41 -0.78 12.10
CA SER A 93 8.38 0.15 12.59
C SER A 93 8.19 1.35 11.66
N ASP A 94 9.27 1.87 11.06
CA ASP A 94 9.20 2.94 10.05
C ASP A 94 8.43 2.44 8.81
N LEU A 95 8.69 1.21 8.37
CA LEU A 95 8.00 0.59 7.24
C LEU A 95 6.50 0.41 7.53
N LEU A 96 6.15 -0.10 8.71
CA LEU A 96 4.77 -0.26 9.14
C LEU A 96 4.06 1.09 9.27
N LEU A 97 4.72 2.11 9.80
CA LEU A 97 4.17 3.45 9.94
C LEU A 97 3.83 4.06 8.57
N ARG A 98 4.70 3.89 7.57
CA ARG A 98 4.39 4.29 6.19
C ARG A 98 3.18 3.56 5.65
N CYS A 99 3.10 2.24 5.86
CA CYS A 99 1.98 1.45 5.39
C CYS A 99 0.66 1.82 6.09
N ARG A 100 0.70 2.25 7.36
CA ARG A 100 -0.48 2.71 8.12
C ARG A 100 -1.22 3.87 7.43
N TYR A 101 -0.49 4.74 6.74
CA TYR A 101 -1.08 5.89 6.04
C TYR A 101 -1.10 5.68 4.51
N GLY A 102 -0.15 4.93 3.95
CA GLY A 102 -0.01 4.77 2.50
C GLY A 102 -0.68 3.52 1.92
N ALA A 103 -1.03 2.51 2.73
CA ALA A 103 -1.57 1.23 2.27
C ALA A 103 -2.84 0.81 3.01
N ALA A 104 -2.84 0.86 4.34
CA ALA A 104 -3.99 0.52 5.19
C ALA A 104 -5.30 1.26 4.82
N PRO A 105 -5.28 2.55 4.42
CA PRO A 105 -6.51 3.24 4.04
C PRO A 105 -7.26 2.61 2.86
N ILE A 106 -6.59 1.83 2.00
CA ILE A 106 -7.23 1.14 0.87
C ILE A 106 -8.18 0.05 1.38
N GLY A 107 -7.73 -0.74 2.35
CA GLY A 107 -8.57 -1.75 2.98
C GLY A 107 -9.71 -1.13 3.77
N ARG A 108 -9.42 -0.10 4.56
CA ARG A 108 -10.45 0.61 5.35
C ARG A 108 -11.51 1.27 4.47
N PHE A 109 -11.11 1.87 3.34
CA PHE A 109 -12.05 2.41 2.36
C PHE A 109 -12.96 1.31 1.79
N ALA A 110 -12.41 0.14 1.46
CA ALA A 110 -13.22 -1.00 1.00
C ALA A 110 -14.19 -1.49 2.08
N LEU A 111 -13.77 -1.56 3.34
CA LEU A 111 -14.66 -1.92 4.46
C LEU A 111 -15.80 -0.91 4.62
N ASP A 112 -15.50 0.39 4.65
CA ASP A 112 -16.51 1.45 4.78
C ASP A 112 -17.49 1.45 3.59
N LEU A 113 -16.97 1.27 2.37
CA LEU A 113 -17.79 1.19 1.16
C LEU A 113 -18.80 0.04 1.20
N HIS A 114 -18.42 -1.07 1.84
CA HIS A 114 -19.23 -2.26 1.96
C HIS A 114 -20.05 -2.32 3.25
N GLY A 115 -19.90 -1.34 4.16
CA GLY A 115 -20.54 -1.35 5.47
C GLY A 115 -20.11 -2.54 6.34
N GLU A 116 -18.87 -2.99 6.19
CA GLU A 116 -18.31 -4.07 7.00
C GLU A 116 -18.09 -3.64 8.45
N ASP A 117 -17.98 -4.62 9.35
CA ASP A 117 -17.64 -4.37 10.74
C ASP A 117 -16.26 -3.71 10.86
N ARG A 118 -16.18 -2.60 11.61
CA ARG A 118 -14.94 -1.89 11.92
C ARG A 118 -13.93 -2.77 12.66
N ALA A 119 -14.38 -3.83 13.34
CA ALA A 119 -13.51 -4.83 13.95
C ALA A 119 -12.61 -5.56 12.93
N LEU A 120 -12.96 -5.55 11.64
CA LEU A 120 -12.12 -6.08 10.56
C LEU A 120 -11.02 -5.12 10.11
N GLY A 121 -11.04 -3.86 10.57
CA GLY A 121 -10.04 -2.83 10.23
C GLY A 121 -8.60 -3.30 10.42
N PRO A 122 -8.19 -3.83 11.59
CA PRO A 122 -6.85 -4.36 11.80
C PRO A 122 -6.45 -5.48 10.83
N ALA A 123 -7.39 -6.35 10.46
CA ALA A 123 -7.13 -7.43 9.50
C ALA A 123 -6.95 -6.88 8.07
N ALA A 124 -7.74 -5.88 7.67
CA ALA A 124 -7.57 -5.18 6.40
C ALA A 124 -6.26 -4.42 6.32
N ASP A 125 -5.87 -3.73 7.39
CA ASP A 125 -4.59 -3.05 7.50
C ASP A 125 -3.43 -4.02 7.32
N ALA A 126 -3.49 -5.17 8.00
CA ALA A 126 -2.45 -6.20 7.92
C ALA A 126 -2.33 -6.76 6.49
N LEU A 127 -3.45 -7.02 5.82
CA LEU A 127 -3.45 -7.52 4.44
C LEU A 127 -2.85 -6.51 3.46
N CYS A 128 -3.31 -5.26 3.50
CA CYS A 128 -2.80 -4.20 2.64
C CYS A 128 -1.32 -3.92 2.89
N THR A 129 -0.89 -3.94 4.15
CA THR A 129 0.52 -3.79 4.54
C THR A 129 1.36 -4.95 4.02
N ALA A 130 0.92 -6.20 4.22
CA ALA A 130 1.63 -7.39 3.74
C ALA A 130 1.80 -7.37 2.21
N LEU A 131 0.72 -7.06 1.48
CA LEU A 131 0.76 -6.97 0.03
C LEU A 131 1.69 -5.86 -0.44
N HIS A 132 1.60 -4.66 0.16
CA HIS A 132 2.45 -3.53 -0.18
C HIS A 132 3.94 -3.87 0.00
N ILE A 133 4.31 -4.42 1.15
CA ILE A 133 5.70 -4.80 1.45
C ILE A 133 6.18 -5.90 0.51
N ALA A 134 5.38 -6.95 0.27
CA ALA A 134 5.75 -8.04 -0.61
C ALA A 134 5.98 -7.57 -2.07
N GLU A 135 5.10 -6.71 -2.59
CA GLU A 135 5.26 -6.13 -3.92
C GLU A 135 6.48 -5.20 -4.00
N ALA A 136 6.71 -4.38 -2.97
CA ALA A 136 7.87 -3.50 -2.92
C ALA A 136 9.18 -4.30 -2.86
N LEU A 137 9.28 -5.30 -1.97
CA LEU A 137 10.45 -6.17 -1.83
C LEU A 137 10.77 -6.95 -3.12
N SER A 138 9.73 -7.38 -3.84
CA SER A 138 9.89 -8.09 -5.11
C SER A 138 10.52 -7.25 -6.22
N ARG A 139 10.46 -5.91 -6.10
CA ARG A 139 11.03 -4.96 -7.06
C ARG A 139 12.36 -4.43 -6.60
N ASP A 140 12.48 -4.09 -5.32
CA ASP A 140 13.66 -3.46 -4.76
C ASP A 140 13.94 -3.94 -3.33
N THR A 141 15.16 -4.40 -3.11
CA THR A 141 15.64 -4.86 -1.80
C THR A 141 16.05 -3.70 -0.88
N ALA A 142 16.11 -2.47 -1.39
CA ALA A 142 16.36 -1.27 -0.59
C ALA A 142 15.28 -0.98 0.47
N ILE A 143 14.12 -1.64 0.38
CA ILE A 143 13.08 -1.52 1.40
C ILE A 143 13.40 -2.30 2.68
N VAL A 144 14.36 -3.23 2.63
CA VAL A 144 14.75 -4.04 3.78
C VAL A 144 15.26 -3.10 4.87
N PRO A 145 14.71 -3.18 6.11
CA PRO A 145 15.15 -2.34 7.20
C PRO A 145 16.66 -2.40 7.43
N THR A 146 17.32 -1.24 7.40
CA THR A 146 18.78 -1.17 7.55
C THR A 146 19.23 -1.66 8.93
N ASP A 147 18.40 -1.49 9.96
CA ASP A 147 18.63 -2.01 11.29
C ASP A 147 18.59 -3.55 11.37
N TRP A 148 17.91 -4.23 10.45
CA TRP A 148 17.92 -5.68 10.35
C TRP A 148 19.15 -6.19 9.62
N LEU A 149 19.58 -5.50 8.56
CA LEU A 149 20.85 -5.81 7.90
C LEU A 149 22.02 -5.69 8.87
N ARG A 150 22.05 -4.63 9.67
CA ARG A 150 23.08 -4.43 10.70
C ARG A 150 23.07 -5.52 11.77
N ARG A 151 21.88 -5.95 12.22
CA ARG A 151 21.75 -7.04 13.22
C ARG A 151 22.06 -8.43 12.65
N ALA A 152 22.09 -8.56 11.34
CA ALA A 152 22.45 -9.79 10.64
C ALA A 152 23.92 -9.82 10.23
N ASP A 153 24.77 -9.01 10.88
CA ASP A 153 26.20 -8.84 10.56
C ASP A 153 26.46 -8.58 9.07
N GLY A 154 25.57 -7.82 8.43
CA GLY A 154 25.67 -7.48 7.02
C GLY A 154 25.13 -8.53 6.06
N SER A 155 24.56 -9.65 6.53
CA SER A 155 23.97 -10.70 5.70
C SER A 155 22.67 -10.25 5.01
N PRO A 156 22.65 -10.09 3.68
CA PRO A 156 21.43 -9.75 2.94
C PRO A 156 20.36 -10.83 3.04
N ARG A 157 20.76 -12.12 3.03
CA ARG A 157 19.84 -13.27 3.13
C ARG A 157 19.04 -13.21 4.43
N ALA A 158 19.73 -13.12 5.56
CA ALA A 158 19.09 -13.11 6.88
C ALA A 158 18.19 -11.89 7.09
N ALA A 159 18.58 -10.72 6.55
CA ALA A 159 17.74 -9.53 6.61
C ALA A 159 16.46 -9.66 5.75
N ILE A 160 16.56 -10.25 4.56
CA ILE A 160 15.40 -10.55 3.72
C ILE A 160 14.51 -11.60 4.39
N ASP A 161 15.06 -12.69 4.93
CA ASP A 161 14.27 -13.72 5.62
C ASP A 161 13.48 -13.14 6.79
N ARG A 162 14.11 -12.30 7.60
CA ARG A 162 13.41 -11.58 8.68
C ARG A 162 12.27 -10.69 8.17
N THR A 163 12.43 -10.13 6.97
CA THR A 163 11.37 -9.36 6.29
C THR A 163 10.25 -10.26 5.81
N LEU A 164 10.57 -11.42 5.24
CA LEU A 164 9.59 -12.43 4.86
C LEU A 164 8.80 -12.95 6.08
N ASP A 165 9.45 -13.14 7.23
CA ASP A 165 8.78 -13.50 8.49
C ASP A 165 7.83 -12.41 8.97
N GLY A 166 8.24 -11.14 8.84
CA GLY A 166 7.38 -9.99 9.12
C GLY A 166 6.11 -9.97 8.27
N ILE A 167 6.26 -10.22 6.96
CA ILE A 167 5.12 -10.38 6.04
C ILE A 167 4.26 -11.57 6.45
N GLY A 168 4.87 -12.70 6.83
CA GLY A 168 4.15 -13.90 7.30
C GLY A 168 3.24 -13.62 8.51
N ARG A 169 3.72 -12.85 9.49
CA ARG A 169 2.91 -12.44 10.66
C ARG A 169 1.73 -11.54 10.25
N LEU A 170 1.94 -10.63 9.30
CA LEU A 170 0.85 -9.78 8.79
C LEU A 170 -0.20 -10.61 8.02
N VAL A 171 0.22 -11.59 7.23
CA VAL A 171 -0.69 -12.51 6.55
C VAL A 171 -1.53 -13.31 7.56
N ALA A 172 -0.93 -13.77 8.66
CA ALA A 172 -1.66 -14.45 9.73
C ALA A 172 -2.70 -13.52 10.38
N ALA A 173 -2.33 -12.26 10.67
CA ALA A 173 -3.23 -11.25 11.23
C ALA A 173 -4.38 -10.86 10.27
N ALA A 174 -4.19 -11.03 8.95
CA ALA A 174 -5.21 -10.77 7.94
C ALA A 174 -6.26 -11.89 7.79
N ALA A 175 -6.05 -13.06 8.39
CA ALA A 175 -6.93 -14.23 8.26
C ALA A 175 -8.43 -13.95 8.52
N PRO A 176 -8.83 -13.07 9.48
CA PRO A 176 -10.24 -12.78 9.73
C PRO A 176 -10.99 -12.22 8.51
N LEU A 177 -10.33 -11.53 7.57
CA LEU A 177 -11.01 -11.00 6.39
C LEU A 177 -11.58 -12.12 5.51
N ALA A 178 -10.81 -13.18 5.28
CA ALA A 178 -11.27 -14.30 4.46
C ALA A 178 -12.35 -15.13 5.18
N ALA A 179 -12.29 -15.19 6.52
CA ALA A 179 -13.19 -16.01 7.32
C ALA A 179 -14.52 -15.31 7.66
N SER A 180 -14.47 -14.00 7.94
CA SER A 180 -15.54 -13.31 8.69
C SER A 180 -16.11 -12.08 8.00
N ALA A 181 -15.52 -11.56 6.92
CA ALA A 181 -16.11 -10.45 6.18
C ALA A 181 -17.50 -10.84 5.64
N ALA A 182 -18.49 -9.97 5.80
CA ALA A 182 -19.87 -10.23 5.38
C ALA A 182 -19.97 -10.32 3.85
N THR A 183 -19.26 -9.44 3.16
CA THR A 183 -19.23 -9.35 1.70
C THR A 183 -18.37 -10.45 1.10
N ARG A 184 -18.99 -11.30 0.27
CA ARG A 184 -18.29 -12.37 -0.48
C ARG A 184 -17.12 -11.83 -1.29
N GLY A 185 -17.28 -10.69 -1.96
CA GLY A 185 -16.23 -10.04 -2.74
C GLY A 185 -14.97 -9.74 -1.92
N ILE A 186 -15.13 -9.19 -0.71
CA ILE A 186 -14.01 -8.92 0.20
C ILE A 186 -13.30 -10.21 0.61
N ARG A 187 -14.05 -11.28 0.94
CA ARG A 187 -13.44 -12.58 1.24
C ARG A 187 -12.62 -13.13 0.07
N VAL A 188 -13.17 -13.06 -1.15
CA VAL A 188 -12.48 -13.50 -2.37
C VAL A 188 -11.21 -12.70 -2.62
N ASP A 189 -11.28 -11.37 -2.52
CA ASP A 189 -10.12 -10.49 -2.68
C ASP A 189 -9.05 -10.75 -1.59
N ALA A 190 -9.46 -11.02 -0.34
CA ALA A 190 -8.55 -11.36 0.73
C ALA A 190 -7.79 -12.67 0.48
N ILE A 191 -8.49 -13.69 -0.04
CA ILE A 191 -7.89 -14.98 -0.43
C ILE A 191 -6.91 -14.77 -1.59
N ALA A 192 -7.32 -14.04 -2.64
CA ALA A 192 -6.50 -13.78 -3.81
C ALA A 192 -5.23 -12.98 -3.46
N ALA A 193 -5.36 -11.94 -2.64
CA ALA A 193 -4.24 -11.16 -2.14
C ALA A 193 -3.28 -12.02 -1.31
N THR A 194 -3.80 -12.86 -0.41
CA THR A 194 -2.99 -13.79 0.38
C THR A 194 -2.22 -14.76 -0.50
N ALA A 195 -2.86 -15.32 -1.53
CA ALA A 195 -2.19 -16.20 -2.49
C ALA A 195 -1.09 -15.47 -3.27
N ARG A 196 -1.34 -14.23 -3.71
CA ARG A 196 -0.34 -13.39 -4.37
C ARG A 196 0.85 -13.09 -3.47
N ILE A 197 0.60 -12.74 -2.20
CA ILE A 197 1.67 -12.50 -1.22
C ILE A 197 2.53 -13.76 -1.08
N ARG A 198 1.92 -14.94 -0.87
CA ARG A 198 2.65 -16.22 -0.76
C ARG A 198 3.47 -16.55 -2.01
N ALA A 199 2.93 -16.27 -3.19
CA ALA A 199 3.67 -16.47 -4.44
C ALA A 199 4.90 -15.54 -4.55
N LEU A 200 4.75 -14.27 -4.16
CA LEU A 200 5.85 -13.29 -4.13
C LEU A 200 6.91 -13.66 -3.10
N THR A 201 6.52 -13.94 -1.86
CA THR A 201 7.44 -14.29 -0.78
C THR A 201 8.13 -15.61 -1.02
N GLY A 202 7.43 -16.60 -1.59
CA GLY A 202 8.03 -17.88 -1.98
C GLY A 202 9.12 -17.73 -3.05
N ARG A 203 8.92 -16.84 -4.05
CA ARG A 203 9.97 -16.53 -5.03
C ARG A 203 11.16 -15.82 -4.38
N LEU A 204 10.91 -14.87 -3.48
CA LEU A 204 11.95 -14.13 -2.76
C LEU A 204 12.76 -15.01 -1.79
N ALA A 205 12.13 -16.03 -1.20
CA ALA A 205 12.80 -17.00 -0.32
C ALA A 205 13.79 -17.86 -1.11
N ARG A 206 13.46 -18.24 -2.36
CA ARG A 206 14.31 -19.09 -3.21
C ARG A 206 15.36 -18.33 -4.03
N ARG A 207 15.17 -17.02 -4.21
CA ARG A 207 16.09 -16.19 -4.98
C ARG A 207 17.33 -15.91 -4.14
N ASP A 208 18.51 -16.06 -4.75
CA ASP A 208 19.75 -15.59 -4.14
C ASP A 208 19.68 -14.08 -3.90
N PRO A 209 20.00 -13.62 -2.68
CA PRO A 209 20.00 -12.20 -2.41
C PRO A 209 21.17 -11.53 -3.17
N PRO A 210 21.07 -10.23 -3.45
CA PRO A 210 22.21 -9.50 -3.99
C PRO A 210 23.39 -9.56 -3.00
N ALA A 211 24.63 -9.49 -3.52
CA ALA A 211 25.85 -9.55 -2.73
C ALA A 211 25.92 -8.46 -1.63
N HIS A 212 25.28 -7.31 -1.87
CA HIS A 212 25.13 -6.23 -0.92
C HIS A 212 23.74 -5.61 -1.06
N LEU A 213 23.15 -5.20 0.07
CA LEU A 213 21.99 -4.31 0.05
C LEU A 213 22.49 -2.86 0.04
N PRO A 214 21.84 -1.95 -0.68
CA PRO A 214 22.23 -0.55 -0.68
C PRO A 214 22.14 0.02 0.75
N MET A 215 23.29 0.40 1.32
CA MET A 215 23.35 1.06 2.62
C MET A 215 23.12 2.56 2.43
N GLY A 216 22.08 3.09 3.08
CA GLY A 216 22.13 4.45 3.64
C GLY A 216 21.91 5.63 2.70
N ARG A 217 21.65 5.46 1.40
CA ARG A 217 21.02 6.48 0.57
C ARG A 217 20.01 5.79 -0.33
N MET A 218 18.73 6.19 -0.26
CA MET A 218 17.82 6.02 -1.38
C MET A 218 18.40 6.87 -2.51
N THR A 219 19.36 6.33 -3.24
CA THR A 219 19.82 6.94 -4.48
C THR A 219 18.58 7.11 -5.35
N LEU A 220 18.54 8.20 -6.10
CA LEU A 220 17.57 8.55 -7.15
C LEU A 220 17.28 7.44 -8.18
N LEU A 221 17.75 6.21 -7.98
CA LEU A 221 17.50 4.99 -8.74
C LEU A 221 16.06 4.46 -8.66
N TRP A 222 15.16 5.11 -7.90
CA TRP A 222 13.71 4.95 -8.11
C TRP A 222 13.28 5.44 -9.51
N LEU A 223 14.01 6.37 -10.15
CA LEU A 223 13.71 6.88 -11.50
C LEU A 223 14.13 5.93 -12.63
N ALA A 224 15.20 5.14 -12.46
CA ALA A 224 15.78 4.39 -13.58
C ALA A 224 15.15 3.00 -13.80
N ALA A 225 14.60 2.37 -12.76
CA ALA A 225 14.06 1.01 -12.85
C ALA A 225 12.59 0.94 -13.33
N TRP A 226 11.93 2.08 -13.56
CA TRP A 226 10.51 2.16 -13.96
C TRP A 226 10.28 2.88 -15.29
N LEU A 227 11.32 3.09 -16.10
CA LEU A 227 11.23 3.55 -17.50
C LEU A 227 11.08 2.39 -18.51
N ARG A 228 10.93 1.14 -18.02
CA ARG A 228 10.69 -0.05 -18.84
C ARG A 228 9.55 -0.89 -18.23
N ALA A 229 8.33 -0.36 -18.26
CA ALA A 229 7.09 -1.13 -18.16
C ALA A 229 5.95 -0.30 -18.74
#